data_AF-A0A7L1NXK0-F1
#
_entry.id   AF-A0A7L1NXK0-F1
#
_cell.length_a   1.000
_cell.length_b   1.000
_cell.length_c   1.000
_cell.angle_alpha   90.00
_cell.angle_beta   90.00
_cell.angle_gamma   90.00
#
_symmetry.space_group_name_H-M   'P 1'
#
loop_
_entity.id
_entity.type
_entity.pdbx_description
1 polymer ?
#
loop_
_entity_poly.entity_id
_entity_poly.type
_entity_poly.pdbx_seq_one_letter_code
_entity_poly.pdbx_strand_id
1 'polypeptide(L)'
;RLQEDPPVGVSGAPSENNIMQWNAVIFGPEGTPFEDGELLTFIYPLDVIVFLSVWTGTFKLVIEFSEEYPNKPPTVRFLSKMFHPNVYADGSICLDILQNRWSPTYDVSSILTSIQSLLDEPNPNSPANSQAAQLYQENKREYEKRVSAIVEQSWNDS
;
A
#
# COMPACT_ATOMS: atom_id res chain seq x y z
N ARG A 1 -3.95 -14.81 -13.99
CA ARG A 1 -3.26 -14.84 -12.67
C ARG A 1 -3.79 -13.77 -11.72
N LEU A 2 -3.52 -12.46 -11.87
CA LEU A 2 -4.08 -11.47 -10.92
C LEU A 2 -5.62 -11.40 -10.89
N GLN A 3 -6.29 -11.71 -12.02
CA GLN A 3 -7.76 -11.82 -12.11
C GLN A 3 -8.34 -13.19 -11.72
N GLU A 4 -7.50 -14.23 -11.64
CA GLU A 4 -7.96 -15.60 -11.37
C GLU A 4 -7.78 -15.99 -9.89
N ASP A 5 -6.75 -15.43 -9.23
CA ASP A 5 -6.45 -15.64 -7.81
C ASP A 5 -5.68 -14.42 -7.26
N PRO A 6 -6.37 -13.29 -6.97
CA PRO A 6 -5.72 -12.10 -6.44
C PRO A 6 -5.24 -12.35 -5.01
N PRO A 7 -4.01 -11.93 -4.65
CA PRO A 7 -3.57 -11.97 -3.27
C PRO A 7 -4.49 -11.13 -2.38
N VAL A 8 -4.68 -11.55 -1.13
CA VAL A 8 -5.58 -10.88 -0.19
C VAL A 8 -5.13 -9.44 0.01
N GLY A 9 -6.06 -8.50 -0.17
CA GLY A 9 -5.78 -7.10 0.09
C GLY A 9 -5.04 -6.35 -1.02
N VAL A 10 -4.81 -6.95 -2.20
CA VAL A 10 -4.22 -6.24 -3.35
C VAL A 10 -5.01 -6.48 -4.64
N SER A 11 -5.09 -5.47 -5.49
CA SER A 11 -5.70 -5.57 -6.82
C SER A 11 -5.01 -4.65 -7.81
N GLY A 12 -5.11 -4.95 -9.10
CA GLY A 12 -4.53 -4.12 -10.14
C GLY A 12 -5.05 -4.46 -11.53
N ALA A 13 -5.12 -3.44 -12.38
CA ALA A 13 -5.57 -3.56 -13.76
C ALA A 13 -4.86 -2.55 -14.67
N PRO A 14 -4.65 -2.87 -15.96
CA PRO A 14 -4.17 -1.90 -16.92
C PRO A 14 -5.15 -0.72 -17.03
N SER A 15 -4.63 0.47 -17.28
CA SER A 15 -5.43 1.64 -17.60
C SER A 15 -6.15 1.44 -18.94
N GLU A 16 -7.31 2.06 -19.11
CA GLU A 16 -8.16 1.90 -20.29
C GLU A 16 -7.45 2.27 -21.60
N ASN A 17 -6.57 3.28 -21.55
CA ASN A 17 -5.95 3.88 -22.73
C ASN A 17 -4.47 3.51 -22.89
N ASN A 18 -3.85 2.85 -21.91
CA ASN A 18 -2.42 2.54 -21.93
C ASN A 18 -2.11 1.25 -21.15
N ILE A 19 -1.83 0.16 -21.87
CA ILE A 19 -1.46 -1.13 -21.27
C ILE A 19 -0.15 -1.09 -20.49
N MET A 20 0.72 -0.10 -20.77
CA MET A 20 1.98 0.11 -20.07
C MET A 20 1.80 0.89 -18.76
N GLN A 21 0.58 1.33 -18.45
CA GLN A 21 0.26 1.96 -17.18
C GLN A 21 -0.84 1.15 -16.50
N TRP A 22 -0.60 0.72 -15.27
CA TRP A 22 -1.58 -0.02 -14.48
C TRP A 22 -1.95 0.77 -13.24
N ASN A 23 -3.24 0.75 -12.90
CA ASN A 23 -3.72 1.23 -11.62
C ASN A 23 -3.85 0.04 -10.67
N ALA A 24 -3.37 0.21 -9.46
CA ALA A 24 -3.45 -0.80 -8.42
C ALA A 24 -3.98 -0.20 -7.12
N VAL A 25 -4.53 -1.07 -6.28
CA VAL A 25 -5.01 -0.74 -4.95
C VAL A 25 -4.43 -1.74 -3.96
N ILE A 26 -3.89 -1.24 -2.87
CA ILE A 26 -3.43 -2.02 -1.73
C ILE A 26 -4.25 -1.60 -0.51
N PHE A 27 -4.84 -2.58 0.15
CA PHE A 27 -5.46 -2.44 1.45
C PHE A 27 -4.41 -2.56 2.55
N GLY A 28 -4.55 -1.75 3.59
CA GLY A 28 -3.72 -1.81 4.79
C GLY A 28 -3.66 -3.23 5.38
N PRO A 29 -2.47 -3.76 5.71
CA PRO A 29 -2.36 -5.08 6.31
C PRO A 29 -2.99 -5.12 7.71
N GLU A 30 -3.59 -6.26 8.08
CA GLU A 30 -4.17 -6.50 9.41
C GLU A 30 -3.11 -6.40 10.52
N GLY A 31 -3.48 -5.84 11.67
CA GLY A 31 -2.61 -5.62 12.83
C GLY A 31 -1.68 -4.41 12.70
N THR A 32 -1.78 -3.65 11.61
CA THR A 32 -0.92 -2.48 11.35
C THR A 32 -1.67 -1.17 11.54
N PRO A 33 -0.96 -0.04 11.75
CA PRO A 33 -1.59 1.28 11.75
C PRO A 33 -2.28 1.65 10.42
N PHE A 34 -1.99 0.92 9.33
CA PHE A 34 -2.62 1.11 8.03
C PHE A 34 -3.94 0.35 7.87
N GLU A 35 -4.23 -0.63 8.74
CA GLU A 35 -5.51 -1.34 8.76
C GLU A 35 -6.67 -0.39 9.08
N ASP A 36 -6.40 0.67 9.84
CA ASP A 36 -7.31 1.51 10.64
C ASP A 36 -8.81 1.37 10.34
N GLY A 37 -9.44 0.42 11.04
CA GLY A 37 -10.88 0.29 11.16
C GLY A 37 -11.30 0.40 12.61
N GLU A 38 -11.91 1.52 12.99
CA GLU A 38 -12.77 1.47 14.16
C GLU A 38 -13.90 0.47 13.87
N LEU A 39 -14.00 -0.57 14.70
CA LEU A 39 -15.17 -1.43 14.77
C LEU A 39 -16.38 -0.58 15.14
N LEU A 40 -17.09 -0.05 14.14
CA LEU A 40 -18.41 0.54 14.34
C LEU A 40 -19.42 -0.59 14.53
N THR A 41 -19.48 -1.11 15.76
CA THR A 41 -20.59 -1.94 16.21
C THR A 41 -21.83 -1.05 16.39
N PHE A 42 -22.68 -0.98 15.37
CA PHE A 42 -24.01 -0.41 15.54
C PHE A 42 -24.96 -1.48 16.08
N ILE A 43 -25.39 -1.32 17.33
CA ILE A 43 -26.44 -2.14 17.93
C ILE A 43 -27.77 -1.43 17.70
N TYR A 44 -28.44 -1.65 16.56
CA TYR A 44 -29.80 -1.14 16.32
C TYR A 44 -30.56 -1.94 15.25
N PRO A 45 -31.82 -2.40 15.51
CA PRO A 45 -32.36 -2.92 16.76
C PRO A 45 -32.44 -4.47 16.76
N LEU A 46 -32.28 -5.05 17.96
CA LEU A 46 -32.48 -6.48 18.32
C LEU A 46 -31.47 -7.47 17.73
N ASP A 47 -30.43 -7.76 18.52
CA ASP A 47 -29.62 -9.00 18.52
C ASP A 47 -28.85 -9.40 17.24
N VAL A 48 -28.79 -8.54 16.23
CA VAL A 48 -27.94 -8.74 15.05
C VAL A 48 -26.67 -7.93 15.20
N ILE A 49 -25.52 -8.60 15.34
CA ILE A 49 -24.22 -7.97 15.15
C ILE A 49 -24.08 -7.68 13.65
N VAL A 50 -24.30 -6.42 13.26
CA VAL A 50 -23.97 -5.95 11.91
C VAL A 50 -22.50 -5.56 11.91
N PHE A 51 -21.66 -6.43 11.35
CA PHE A 51 -20.32 -6.04 10.95
C PHE A 51 -20.45 -5.14 9.73
N LEU A 52 -20.56 -3.82 9.92
CA LEU A 52 -20.28 -2.90 8.83
C LEU A 52 -18.79 -3.05 8.51
N SER A 53 -18.48 -3.14 7.21
CA SER A 53 -17.13 -3.38 6.71
C SER A 53 -16.10 -2.57 7.49
N VAL A 54 -15.09 -3.26 8.02
CA VAL A 54 -13.87 -2.65 8.53
C VAL A 54 -13.39 -1.68 7.46
N TRP A 55 -13.50 -0.38 7.73
CA TRP A 55 -12.88 0.60 6.86
C TRP A 55 -11.39 0.36 7.01
N THR A 56 -10.70 0.06 5.92
CA THR A 56 -9.26 -0.10 5.96
C THR A 56 -8.59 0.90 5.05
N GLY A 57 -7.35 1.27 5.34
CA GLY A 57 -6.57 2.15 4.47
C GLY A 57 -6.58 1.61 3.05
N THR A 58 -7.07 2.41 2.11
CA THR A 58 -7.21 2.01 0.70
C THR A 58 -6.29 2.87 -0.14
N PHE A 59 -5.09 2.35 -0.43
CA PHE A 59 -4.03 3.12 -1.07
C PHE A 59 -3.98 2.82 -2.57
N LYS A 60 -4.13 3.87 -3.38
CA LYS A 60 -4.03 3.80 -4.84
C LYS A 60 -2.57 3.92 -5.26
N LEU A 61 -2.16 3.08 -6.22
CA LEU A 61 -0.83 3.07 -6.82
C LEU A 61 -0.94 3.12 -8.34
N VAL A 62 0.11 3.61 -8.97
CA VAL A 62 0.34 3.45 -10.40
C VAL A 62 1.62 2.66 -10.64
N ILE A 63 1.55 1.73 -11.58
CA ILE A 63 2.69 0.94 -12.07
C ILE A 63 2.90 1.34 -13.52
N GLU A 64 4.12 1.76 -13.85
CA GLU A 64 4.50 2.16 -15.20
C GLU A 64 5.56 1.19 -15.73
N PHE A 65 5.22 0.54 -16.83
CA PHE A 65 6.08 -0.40 -17.54
C PHE A 65 6.80 0.33 -18.67
N SER A 66 8.04 -0.11 -18.94
CA SER A 66 8.80 0.30 -20.12
C SER A 66 8.85 -0.84 -21.14
N GLU A 67 9.30 -0.53 -22.35
CA GLU A 67 9.56 -1.54 -23.39
C GLU A 67 10.64 -2.56 -22.99
N GLU A 68 11.40 -2.28 -21.93
CA GLU A 68 12.44 -3.16 -21.40
C GLU A 68 11.91 -4.16 -20.37
N TYR A 69 10.62 -4.09 -19.99
CA TYR A 69 10.00 -5.08 -19.10
C TYR A 69 9.90 -6.46 -19.79
N PRO A 70 10.24 -7.58 -19.13
CA PRO A 70 10.59 -7.73 -17.71
C PRO A 70 12.10 -7.70 -17.40
N ASN A 71 12.97 -7.37 -18.36
CA ASN A 71 14.41 -7.28 -18.11
C ASN A 71 14.75 -6.13 -17.15
N LYS A 72 13.99 -5.03 -17.21
CA LYS A 72 14.00 -3.95 -16.21
C LYS A 72 12.72 -3.97 -15.37
N PRO A 73 12.81 -3.59 -14.08
CA PRO A 73 11.63 -3.46 -13.23
C PRO A 73 10.71 -2.35 -13.75
N PRO A 74 9.39 -2.46 -13.52
CA PRO A 74 8.50 -1.32 -13.68
C PRO A 74 8.75 -0.29 -12.57
N THR A 75 8.38 0.96 -12.81
CA THR A 75 8.34 1.99 -11.78
C THR A 75 7.00 1.93 -11.06
N VAL A 76 7.02 2.03 -9.73
CA VAL A 76 5.81 2.00 -8.90
C VAL A 76 5.81 3.18 -7.96
N ARG A 77 4.68 3.87 -7.87
CA ARG A 77 4.47 4.97 -6.93
C ARG A 77 3.05 5.00 -6.40
N PHE A 78 2.90 5.46 -5.16
CA PHE A 78 1.60 5.77 -4.58
C PHE A 78 1.01 7.02 -5.24
N LEU A 79 -0.27 6.95 -5.58
CA LEU A 79 -1.10 8.10 -5.93
C LEU A 79 -1.72 8.71 -4.67
N SER A 80 -2.16 7.86 -3.74
CA SER A 80 -2.58 8.28 -2.42
C SER A 80 -1.41 8.90 -1.66
N LYS A 81 -1.68 9.91 -0.83
CA LYS A 81 -0.67 10.47 0.05
C LYS A 81 -0.21 9.40 1.03
N MET A 82 1.10 9.31 1.28
CA MET A 82 1.68 8.29 2.16
C MET A 82 2.55 8.91 3.25
N PHE A 83 2.54 8.26 4.42
CA PHE A 83 3.48 8.51 5.50
C PHE A 83 4.11 7.19 5.95
N HIS A 84 5.24 6.83 5.35
CA HIS A 84 5.91 5.55 5.58
C HIS A 84 7.44 5.71 5.46
N PRO A 85 8.27 5.02 6.28
CA PRO A 85 9.72 5.15 6.24
C PRO A 85 10.35 4.91 4.86
N ASN A 86 9.79 4.02 4.04
CA ASN A 86 10.31 3.66 2.71
C ASN A 86 9.55 4.28 1.52
N VAL A 87 8.69 5.28 1.77
CA VAL A 87 7.96 5.99 0.70
C VAL A 87 8.38 7.46 0.68
N TYR A 88 8.76 7.94 -0.50
CA TYR A 88 9.14 9.34 -0.74
C TYR A 88 7.90 10.26 -0.79
N ALA A 89 8.13 11.58 -0.68
CA ALA A 89 7.05 12.56 -0.69
C ALA A 89 6.27 12.64 -2.02
N ASP A 90 6.89 12.22 -3.13
CA ASP A 90 6.28 12.10 -4.46
C ASP A 90 5.53 10.77 -4.66
N GLY A 91 5.51 9.90 -3.65
CA GLY A 91 4.89 8.57 -3.69
C GLY A 91 5.82 7.46 -4.19
N SER A 92 7.03 7.78 -4.65
CA SER A 92 8.00 6.76 -5.09
C SER A 92 8.37 5.82 -3.94
N ILE A 93 8.60 4.54 -4.24
CA ILE A 93 8.83 3.49 -3.24
C ILE A 93 10.29 3.04 -3.26
N CYS A 94 10.95 3.05 -2.11
CA CYS A 94 12.27 2.45 -1.94
C CYS A 94 12.13 0.97 -1.56
N LEU A 95 12.13 0.10 -2.56
CA LEU A 95 12.01 -1.36 -2.38
C LEU A 95 13.09 -2.08 -3.21
N ASP A 96 13.92 -2.89 -2.56
CA ASP A 96 15.10 -3.51 -3.19
C ASP A 96 14.75 -4.38 -4.41
N ILE A 97 13.59 -5.06 -4.39
CA ILE A 97 13.17 -5.90 -5.53
C ILE A 97 12.87 -5.05 -6.77
N LEU A 98 12.56 -3.76 -6.63
CA LEU A 98 12.39 -2.82 -7.76
C LEU A 98 13.72 -2.17 -8.17
N GLN A 99 14.84 -2.55 -7.54
CA GLN A 99 16.16 -1.97 -7.76
C GLN A 99 17.18 -3.08 -8.07
N ASN A 100 18.14 -3.29 -7.18
CA ASN A 100 19.27 -4.21 -7.35
C ASN A 100 18.89 -5.69 -7.17
N ARG A 101 17.74 -5.99 -6.57
CA ARG A 101 17.24 -7.37 -6.38
C ARG A 101 16.13 -7.75 -7.38
N TRP A 102 15.96 -6.98 -8.45
CA TRP A 102 15.00 -7.30 -9.51
C TRP A 102 15.32 -8.62 -10.21
N SER A 103 14.28 -9.38 -10.50
CA SER A 103 14.32 -10.58 -11.33
C SER A 103 13.12 -10.58 -12.27
N PRO A 104 13.29 -10.93 -13.57
CA PRO A 104 12.18 -11.07 -14.53
C PRO A 104 11.12 -12.11 -14.13
N THR A 105 11.36 -12.88 -13.07
CA THR A 105 10.42 -13.85 -12.49
C THR A 105 9.33 -13.18 -11.64
N TYR A 106 9.50 -11.93 -11.23
CA TYR A 106 8.49 -11.21 -10.46
C TYR A 106 7.36 -10.73 -11.36
N ASP A 107 6.13 -11.10 -11.01
CA ASP A 107 4.91 -10.61 -11.62
C ASP A 107 4.27 -9.48 -10.80
N VAL A 108 3.22 -8.87 -11.34
CA VAL A 108 2.49 -7.77 -10.68
C VAL A 108 1.97 -8.18 -9.31
N SER A 109 1.48 -9.41 -9.14
CA SER A 109 1.01 -9.93 -7.85
C SER A 109 2.13 -9.92 -6.81
N SER A 110 3.32 -10.42 -7.16
CA SER A 110 4.47 -10.46 -6.25
C SER A 110 4.98 -9.07 -5.89
N ILE A 111 4.93 -8.12 -6.83
CA ILE A 111 5.28 -6.70 -6.58
C ILE A 111 4.31 -6.09 -5.57
N LEU A 112 2.99 -6.19 -5.81
CA LEU A 112 1.98 -5.60 -4.93
C LEU A 112 2.00 -6.24 -3.54
N THR A 113 2.17 -7.55 -3.46
CA THR A 113 2.29 -8.28 -2.18
C THR A 113 3.52 -7.81 -1.41
N SER A 114 4.66 -7.61 -2.09
CA SER A 114 5.88 -7.11 -1.43
C SER A 114 5.71 -5.68 -0.91
N ILE A 115 4.98 -4.83 -1.63
CA ILE A 115 4.66 -3.47 -1.17
C ILE A 115 3.69 -3.51 0.03
N GLN A 116 2.71 -4.40 0.02
CA GLN A 116 1.80 -4.59 1.16
C GLN A 116 2.58 -5.04 2.40
N SER A 117 3.47 -6.03 2.28
CA SER A 117 4.34 -6.45 3.39
C SER A 117 5.27 -5.34 3.88
N LEU A 118 5.72 -4.45 2.99
CA LEU A 118 6.53 -3.30 3.36
C LEU A 118 5.80 -2.33 4.31
N LEU A 119 4.46 -2.23 4.21
CA LEU A 119 3.67 -1.38 5.11
C LEU A 119 3.62 -1.93 6.56
N ASP A 120 3.75 -3.24 6.72
CA ASP A 120 3.82 -3.92 8.02
C ASP A 120 5.24 -3.90 8.59
N GLU A 121 6.23 -4.24 7.75
CA GLU A 121 7.64 -4.30 8.12
C GLU A 121 8.50 -3.28 7.34
N PRO A 122 8.66 -2.04 7.84
CA PRO A 122 9.51 -1.04 7.20
C PRO A 122 10.97 -1.49 7.14
N ASN A 123 11.64 -1.28 6.01
CA ASN A 123 13.06 -1.57 5.85
C ASN A 123 13.92 -0.49 6.55
N PRO A 124 14.66 -0.83 7.62
CA PRO A 124 15.44 0.15 8.39
C PRO A 124 16.72 0.61 7.68
N ASN A 125 17.19 -0.13 6.66
CA ASN A 125 18.49 0.11 6.02
C ASN A 125 18.46 1.28 5.02
N SER A 126 17.28 1.73 4.59
CA SER A 126 17.14 2.79 3.58
C SER A 126 15.83 3.57 3.75
N PRO A 127 15.75 4.43 4.78
CA PRO A 127 14.57 5.27 4.98
C PRO A 127 14.53 6.37 3.90
N ALA A 128 13.53 6.28 3.02
CA ALA A 128 13.17 7.33 2.06
C ALA A 128 12.58 8.57 2.76
N ASN A 129 11.90 8.34 3.90
CA ASN A 129 11.33 9.38 4.75
C ASN A 129 11.95 9.30 6.14
N SER A 130 12.96 10.14 6.39
CA SER A 130 13.68 10.21 7.65
C SER A 130 12.77 10.58 8.83
N GLN A 131 11.77 11.43 8.61
CA GLN A 131 10.83 11.82 9.65
C GLN A 131 9.93 10.64 10.06
N ALA A 132 9.39 9.89 9.09
CA ALA A 132 8.60 8.70 9.38
C ALA A 132 9.45 7.63 10.09
N ALA A 133 10.70 7.41 9.64
CA ALA A 133 11.62 6.48 10.28
C ALA A 133 11.96 6.86 11.72
N GLN A 134 12.22 8.14 12.00
CA GLN A 134 12.49 8.63 13.34
C GLN A 134 11.27 8.46 14.25
N LEU A 135 10.07 8.87 13.80
CA LEU A 135 8.86 8.71 14.60
C LEU A 135 8.53 7.24 14.85
N TYR A 136 8.75 6.37 13.87
CA TYR A 136 8.55 4.92 14.04
C TYR A 136 9.43 4.34 15.17
N GLN A 137 10.67 4.82 15.31
CA GLN A 137 11.61 4.35 16.34
C GLN A 137 11.44 5.04 17.70
N GLU A 138 11.26 6.37 17.71
CA GLU A 138 11.32 7.18 18.92
C GLU A 138 9.94 7.51 19.50
N ASN A 139 8.89 7.55 18.68
CA ASN A 139 7.55 7.97 19.10
C ASN A 139 6.45 7.29 18.28
N LYS A 140 6.28 5.98 18.52
CA LYS A 140 5.30 5.14 17.81
C LYS A 140 3.88 5.71 17.86
N ARG A 141 3.49 6.35 18.97
CA ARG A 141 2.16 6.98 19.11
C ARG A 141 1.92 8.12 18.13
N GLU A 142 2.91 9.01 17.95
CA GLU A 142 2.80 10.11 16.99
C GLU A 142 2.91 9.58 15.54
N TYR A 143 3.69 8.52 15.31
CA TYR A 143 3.70 7.82 14.02
C TYR A 143 2.31 7.28 13.67
N GLU A 144 1.70 6.50 14.56
CA GLU A 144 0.35 5.93 14.39
C GLU A 144 -0.68 7.02 14.12
N LYS A 145 -0.66 8.12 14.90
CA LYS A 145 -1.57 9.25 14.69
C LYS A 145 -1.45 9.86 13.28
N ARG A 146 -0.24 9.95 12.75
CA ARG A 146 -0.01 10.44 11.38
C ARG A 146 -0.46 9.45 10.33
N VAL A 147 -0.25 8.15 10.56
CA VAL A 147 -0.73 7.10 9.67
C VAL A 147 -2.26 7.06 9.64
N SER A 148 -2.95 7.13 10.79
CA SER A 148 -4.42 7.22 10.85
C SER A 148 -4.97 8.39 10.02
N ALA A 149 -4.35 9.58 10.12
CA ALA A 149 -4.76 10.71 9.31
C ALA A 149 -4.62 10.46 7.79
N ILE A 150 -3.64 9.64 7.39
CA ILE A 150 -3.44 9.24 5.99
C ILE A 150 -4.45 8.15 5.57
N VAL A 151 -4.76 7.20 6.45
CA VAL A 151 -5.82 6.21 6.21
C VAL A 151 -7.17 6.91 6.00
N GLU A 152 -7.55 7.85 6.86
CA GLU A 152 -8.78 8.63 6.70
C GLU A 152 -8.80 9.43 5.38
N GLN A 153 -7.66 10.00 4.97
CA GLN A 153 -7.55 10.69 3.69
C GLN A 153 -7.77 9.75 2.51
N SER A 154 -7.30 8.51 2.60
CA SER A 154 -7.41 7.51 1.54
C SER A 154 -8.87 7.20 1.14
N TRP A 155 -9.83 7.38 2.07
CA TRP A 155 -11.25 7.18 1.78
C TRP A 155 -11.85 8.30 0.94
N ASN A 156 -11.33 9.51 1.07
CA ASN A 156 -11.84 10.69 0.35
C ASN A 156 -11.29 10.81 -1.07
N ASP A 157 -10.20 10.10 -1.36
CA ASP A 157 -9.60 10.04 -2.69
C ASP A 157 -10.36 9.10 -3.66
N SER A 158 -11.53 8.57 -3.24
CA SER A 158 -12.34 7.57 -3.96
C SER A 158 -12.91 8.06 -5.28
#